data_AF-A0A2N5C5D8-F1
#
_entry.id   AF-A0A2N5C5D8-F1
#
_cell.length_a   1.000
_cell.length_b   1.000
_cell.length_c   1.000
_cell.angle_alpha   90.00
_cell.angle_beta   90.00
_cell.angle_gamma   90.00
#
_symmetry.space_group_name_H-M   'P 1'
#
loop_
_entity.id
_entity.type
_entity.pdbx_description
1 polymer ?
#
loop_
_entity_poly.entity_id
_entity_poly.type
_entity_poly.pdbx_seq_one_letter_code
_entity_poly.pdbx_strand_id
1 'polypeptide(L)'
;MVALVGANIGAGQIDRARRIALSGGFIAFSLAELVGLAAALWPTAWLGLFGADEQLLEAGVAYLHMVGPFYGFFALGFSLYFASQGAGRLKWPLVAGALRLSLFAGVGGLALPLGATLQQYFAFGGLAMLVYGSFILWAVARGDWGRGGAGN
;
A
#
# COMPACT_ATOMS: atom_id res chain seq x y z
N MET A 1 -1.54 -12.20 -7.43
CA MET A 1 -0.32 -12.08 -8.28
C MET A 1 0.66 -13.22 -8.09
N VAL A 2 0.78 -13.81 -6.89
CA VAL A 2 1.73 -14.91 -6.57
C VAL A 2 1.78 -15.98 -7.66
N ALA A 3 0.66 -16.64 -7.95
CA ALA A 3 0.61 -17.76 -8.91
C ALA A 3 0.96 -17.34 -10.34
N LEU A 4 0.39 -16.24 -10.84
CA LEU A 4 0.67 -15.75 -12.20
C LEU A 4 2.14 -15.36 -12.38
N VAL A 5 2.72 -14.66 -11.42
CA VAL A 5 4.12 -14.25 -11.48
C VAL A 5 5.05 -15.46 -11.35
N GLY A 6 4.80 -16.34 -10.37
CA GLY A 6 5.60 -17.53 -10.15
C GLY A 6 5.59 -18.50 -11.34
N ALA A 7 4.42 -18.74 -11.94
CA ALA A 7 4.31 -19.59 -13.13
C ALA A 7 5.08 -19.03 -14.34
N ASN A 8 5.02 -17.72 -14.57
CA ASN A 8 5.75 -17.10 -15.68
C ASN A 8 7.26 -17.09 -15.43
N ILE A 9 7.70 -16.86 -14.19
CA ILE A 9 9.13 -16.96 -13.82
C ILE A 9 9.62 -18.41 -13.99
N GLY A 10 8.88 -19.39 -13.50
CA GLY A 10 9.21 -20.81 -13.67
C GLY A 10 9.25 -21.25 -15.14
N ALA A 11 8.48 -20.61 -16.01
CA ALA A 11 8.50 -20.81 -17.46
C ALA A 11 9.59 -19.99 -18.19
N GLY A 12 10.48 -19.29 -17.49
CA GLY A 12 11.51 -18.43 -18.07
C GLY A 12 10.99 -17.12 -18.69
N GLN A 13 9.71 -16.81 -18.54
CA GLN A 13 9.04 -15.63 -19.12
C GLN A 13 9.16 -14.41 -18.18
N ILE A 14 10.39 -14.01 -17.89
CA ILE A 14 10.70 -12.96 -16.90
C ILE A 14 10.06 -11.62 -17.25
N ASP A 15 10.15 -11.19 -18.51
CA ASP A 15 9.54 -9.93 -18.96
C ASP A 15 8.03 -9.94 -18.84
N ARG A 16 7.40 -11.10 -19.07
CA ARG A 16 5.94 -11.25 -18.94
C ARG A 16 5.54 -11.20 -17.46
N ALA A 17 6.29 -11.85 -16.58
CA ALA A 17 6.07 -11.78 -15.15
C ALA A 17 6.14 -10.33 -14.62
N ARG A 18 7.14 -9.55 -15.06
CA ARG A 18 7.28 -8.13 -14.71
C ARG A 18 6.11 -7.29 -15.23
N ARG A 19 5.68 -7.50 -16.47
CA ARG A 19 4.49 -6.81 -17.03
C ARG A 19 3.22 -7.15 -16.24
N ILE A 20 2.99 -8.42 -15.91
CA ILE A 20 1.84 -8.84 -15.09
C ILE A 20 1.85 -8.14 -13.73
N ALA A 21 3.02 -8.08 -13.07
CA ALA A 21 3.14 -7.41 -11.78
C ALA A 21 2.83 -5.91 -11.86
N LEU A 22 3.39 -5.20 -12.85
CA LEU A 22 3.20 -3.75 -13.00
C LEU A 22 1.76 -3.41 -13.44
N SER A 23 1.22 -4.10 -14.45
CA SER A 23 -0.16 -3.87 -14.91
C SER A 23 -1.17 -4.22 -13.82
N GLY A 24 -0.98 -5.36 -13.15
CA GLY A 24 -1.83 -5.75 -12.04
C GLY A 24 -1.74 -4.76 -10.87
N GLY A 25 -0.55 -4.24 -10.58
CA GLY A 25 -0.35 -3.22 -9.55
C GLY A 25 -1.06 -1.91 -9.88
N PHE A 26 -0.99 -1.46 -11.15
CA PHE A 26 -1.71 -0.28 -11.61
C PHE A 26 -3.24 -0.45 -11.56
N ILE A 27 -3.75 -1.63 -11.89
CA ILE A 27 -5.18 -1.95 -11.75
C ILE A 27 -5.59 -1.90 -10.27
N ALA A 28 -4.81 -2.51 -9.38
CA ALA A 28 -5.08 -2.49 -7.94
C ALA A 28 -5.05 -1.06 -7.37
N PHE A 29 -4.05 -0.26 -7.77
CA PHE A 29 -3.96 1.16 -7.45
C PHE A 29 -5.24 1.90 -7.87
N SER A 30 -5.61 1.78 -9.14
CA SER A 30 -6.73 2.54 -9.71
C SER A 30 -8.05 2.20 -9.03
N LEU A 31 -8.34 0.91 -8.82
CA LEU A 31 -9.57 0.48 -8.16
C LEU A 31 -9.64 0.94 -6.71
N ALA A 32 -8.57 0.77 -5.94
CA ALA A 32 -8.55 1.17 -4.54
C ALA A 32 -8.54 2.70 -4.36
N GLU A 33 -7.87 3.43 -5.24
CA GLU A 33 -7.85 4.89 -5.20
C GLU A 33 -9.20 5.48 -5.57
N LEU A 34 -9.92 4.89 -6.55
CA LEU A 34 -11.30 5.30 -6.84
C LEU A 34 -12.20 5.16 -5.61
N VAL A 35 -12.05 4.06 -4.85
CA VAL A 35 -12.76 3.87 -3.58
C VAL A 35 -12.31 4.88 -2.54
N GLY A 36 -11.00 5.12 -2.41
CA GLY A 36 -10.43 6.08 -1.48
C GLY A 36 -10.91 7.52 -1.73
N LEU A 37 -10.93 7.95 -2.99
CA LEU A 37 -11.44 9.24 -3.41
C LEU A 37 -12.96 9.35 -3.20
N ALA A 38 -13.73 8.32 -3.53
CA ALA A 38 -15.17 8.31 -3.25
C ALA A 38 -15.45 8.39 -1.73
N ALA A 39 -14.61 7.75 -0.91
CA ALA A 39 -14.70 7.83 0.54
C ALA A 39 -14.30 9.21 1.09
N ALA A 40 -13.30 9.85 0.49
CA ALA A 40 -12.88 11.21 0.85
C ALA A 40 -13.87 12.29 0.36
N LEU A 41 -14.58 12.08 -0.74
CA LEU A 41 -15.58 13.04 -1.26
C LEU A 41 -16.91 12.98 -0.51
N TRP A 42 -17.33 11.80 -0.06
CA TRP A 42 -18.60 11.61 0.66
C TRP A 42 -18.45 10.88 1.99
N PRO A 43 -17.57 11.34 2.90
CA PRO A 43 -17.19 10.57 4.09
C PRO A 43 -18.38 10.28 5.01
N THR A 44 -19.30 11.21 5.19
CA THR A 44 -20.49 11.04 6.03
C THR A 44 -21.45 9.98 5.50
N ALA A 45 -21.60 9.86 4.17
CA ALA A 45 -22.46 8.85 3.56
C ALA A 45 -21.93 7.43 3.82
N TRP A 46 -20.60 7.25 3.83
CA TRP A 46 -19.97 5.98 4.17
C TRP A 46 -20.04 5.69 5.67
N LEU A 47 -19.68 6.66 6.51
CA LEU A 47 -19.62 6.47 7.96
C LEU A 47 -21.00 6.30 8.58
N GLY A 48 -22.03 6.94 8.02
CA GLY A 48 -23.43 6.80 8.43
C GLY A 48 -23.97 5.37 8.31
N LEU A 49 -23.32 4.50 7.54
CA LEU A 49 -23.65 3.07 7.47
C LEU A 49 -23.26 2.31 8.75
N PHE A 50 -22.31 2.84 9.53
CA PHE A 50 -21.75 2.20 10.72
C PHE A 50 -22.28 2.81 12.03
N GLY A 51 -22.69 4.08 12.00
CA GLY A 51 -23.23 4.75 13.18
C GLY A 51 -23.58 6.21 12.92
N ALA A 52 -24.25 6.81 13.90
CA ALA A 52 -24.70 8.21 13.87
C ALA A 52 -24.16 9.04 15.05
N ASP A 53 -23.20 8.50 15.80
CA ASP A 53 -22.54 9.22 16.89
C ASP A 53 -21.67 10.35 16.32
N GLU A 54 -21.79 11.54 16.89
CA GLU A 54 -21.13 12.75 16.38
C GLU A 54 -19.60 12.64 16.48
N GLN A 55 -19.09 12.07 17.58
CA GLN A 55 -17.66 11.90 17.80
C GLN A 55 -17.04 10.87 16.83
N LEU A 56 -17.77 9.79 16.54
CA LEU A 56 -17.41 8.83 15.49
C LEU A 56 -17.33 9.50 14.12
N LEU A 57 -18.34 10.28 13.75
CA LEU A 57 -18.41 10.93 12.44
C LEU A 57 -17.30 11.96 12.27
N GLU A 58 -17.03 12.81 13.27
CA GLU A 58 -15.94 13.79 13.22
C GLU A 58 -14.57 13.13 13.01
N ALA A 59 -14.25 12.11 13.82
CA ALA A 59 -12.98 11.39 13.71
C ALA A 59 -12.87 10.63 12.38
N GLY A 60 -13.96 9.98 11.94
CA GLY A 60 -14.01 9.24 10.69
C GLY A 60 -13.87 10.15 9.46
N VAL A 61 -14.51 11.31 9.46
CA VAL A 61 -14.40 12.30 8.36
C VAL A 61 -12.96 12.80 8.25
N ALA A 62 -12.34 13.16 9.38
CA ALA A 62 -10.94 13.56 9.40
C ALA A 62 -10.01 12.46 8.88
N TYR A 63 -10.27 11.20 9.25
CA TYR A 63 -9.51 10.05 8.74
C TYR A 63 -9.66 9.88 7.22
N LEU A 64 -10.89 9.87 6.69
CA LEU A 64 -11.14 9.64 5.27
C LEU A 64 -10.56 10.75 4.39
N HIS A 65 -10.61 12.01 4.83
CA HIS A 65 -9.95 13.11 4.10
C HIS A 65 -8.41 12.96 4.06
N MET A 66 -7.81 12.50 5.16
CA MET A 66 -6.35 12.42 5.27
C MET A 66 -5.77 11.15 4.64
N VAL A 67 -6.50 10.03 4.69
CA VAL A 67 -5.98 8.71 4.28
C VAL A 67 -6.61 8.21 2.99
N GLY A 68 -7.86 8.58 2.71
CA GLY A 68 -8.60 8.17 1.50
C GLY A 68 -7.80 8.41 0.20
N PRO A 69 -7.21 9.60 -0.02
CA PRO A 69 -6.38 9.91 -1.20
C PRO A 69 -5.07 9.11 -1.34
N PHE A 70 -4.83 8.13 -0.46
CA PHE A 70 -3.63 7.28 -0.48
C PHE A 70 -3.94 5.78 -0.47
N TYR A 71 -5.22 5.39 -0.52
CA TYR A 71 -5.63 3.98 -0.51
C TYR A 71 -5.07 3.19 -1.71
N GLY A 72 -4.95 3.84 -2.86
CA GLY A 72 -4.33 3.29 -4.06
C GLY A 72 -2.89 2.84 -3.81
N PHE A 73 -2.09 3.63 -3.09
CA PHE A 73 -0.70 3.27 -2.78
C PHE A 73 -0.61 2.06 -1.87
N PHE A 74 -1.55 1.90 -0.94
CA PHE A 74 -1.60 0.70 -0.11
C PHE A 74 -1.91 -0.54 -0.95
N ALA A 75 -2.94 -0.48 -1.81
CA ALA A 75 -3.32 -1.58 -2.68
C ALA A 75 -2.23 -1.94 -3.70
N LEU A 76 -1.62 -0.93 -4.32
CA LEU A 76 -0.44 -1.07 -5.16
C LEU A 76 0.64 -1.86 -4.42
N GLY A 77 1.01 -1.41 -3.22
CA GLY A 77 2.09 -2.03 -2.48
C GLY A 77 1.79 -3.46 -2.06
N PHE A 78 0.56 -3.73 -1.62
CA PHE A 78 0.12 -5.07 -1.23
C PHE A 78 0.10 -6.03 -2.43
N SER A 79 -0.35 -5.54 -3.59
CA SER A 79 -0.39 -6.33 -4.80
C SER A 79 1.01 -6.70 -5.32
N LEU A 80 1.93 -5.73 -5.28
CA LEU A 80 3.33 -5.91 -5.64
C LEU A 80 4.08 -6.78 -4.63
N TYR A 81 3.72 -6.73 -3.34
CA TYR A 81 4.22 -7.66 -2.34
C TYR A 81 3.92 -9.10 -2.74
N PHE A 82 2.70 -9.40 -3.18
CA PHE A 82 2.34 -10.72 -3.69
C PHE A 82 3.04 -11.07 -5.00
N ALA A 83 3.28 -10.10 -5.89
CA ALA A 83 4.08 -10.35 -7.08
C ALA A 83 5.53 -10.75 -6.70
N SER A 84 6.14 -10.01 -5.77
CA SER A 84 7.48 -10.30 -5.25
C SER A 84 7.54 -11.62 -4.50
N GLN A 85 6.47 -12.03 -3.80
CA GLN A 85 6.36 -13.35 -3.20
C GLN A 85 6.37 -14.45 -4.27
N GLY A 86 5.61 -14.28 -5.36
CA GLY A 86 5.64 -15.19 -6.51
C GLY A 86 7.01 -15.27 -7.18
N ALA A 87 7.82 -14.21 -7.07
CA ALA A 87 9.19 -14.17 -7.56
C ALA A 87 10.25 -14.66 -6.55
N GLY A 88 9.86 -15.08 -5.34
CA GLY A 88 10.80 -15.49 -4.28
C GLY A 88 11.67 -14.35 -3.72
N ARG A 89 11.27 -13.09 -3.90
CA ARG A 89 12.09 -11.90 -3.59
C ARG A 89 11.42 -10.98 -2.58
N LEU A 90 11.36 -11.42 -1.32
CA LEU A 90 10.65 -10.68 -0.26
C LEU A 90 11.50 -9.61 0.46
N LYS A 91 12.81 -9.53 0.22
CA LYS A 91 13.70 -8.57 0.92
C LYS A 91 13.19 -7.12 0.86
N TRP A 92 12.98 -6.59 -0.35
CA TRP A 92 12.52 -5.20 -0.52
C TRP A 92 11.06 -4.98 -0.08
N PRO A 93 10.10 -5.88 -0.38
CA PRO A 93 8.75 -5.78 0.17
C PRO A 93 8.69 -5.75 1.70
N LEU A 94 9.53 -6.54 2.38
CA LEU A 94 9.63 -6.55 3.85
C LEU A 94 10.19 -5.22 4.38
N VAL A 95 11.24 -4.68 3.75
CA VAL A 95 11.76 -3.35 4.10
C VAL A 95 10.69 -2.28 3.90
N ALA A 96 9.93 -2.33 2.81
CA ALA A 96 8.82 -1.39 2.57
C ALA A 96 7.76 -1.48 3.68
N GLY A 97 7.38 -2.70 4.08
CA GLY A 97 6.43 -2.94 5.17
C GLY A 97 6.94 -2.43 6.52
N ALA A 98 8.23 -2.65 6.81
CA ALA A 98 8.87 -2.14 8.01
C ALA A 98 8.89 -0.60 8.03
N LEU A 99 9.26 0.04 6.93
CA LEU A 99 9.21 1.51 6.81
C LEU A 99 7.80 2.06 7.04
N ARG A 100 6.78 1.42 6.45
CA ARG A 100 5.38 1.79 6.66
C ARG A 100 5.00 1.71 8.15
N LEU A 101 5.35 0.61 8.81
CA LEU A 101 5.04 0.39 10.22
C LEU A 101 5.78 1.40 11.11
N SER A 102 7.07 1.62 10.85
CA SER A 102 7.88 2.59 11.57
C SER A 102 7.36 4.01 11.41
N LEU A 103 6.87 4.40 10.23
CA LEU A 103 6.28 5.73 10.01
C LEU A 103 4.95 5.89 10.76
N PHE A 104 4.05 4.91 10.64
CA PHE A 104 2.71 5.05 11.20
C PHE A 104 2.67 4.78 12.72
N ALA A 105 3.09 3.58 13.15
CA ALA A 105 3.04 3.19 14.55
C ALA A 105 4.22 3.75 15.35
N GLY A 106 5.40 3.86 14.73
CA GLY A 106 6.58 4.42 15.37
C GLY A 106 6.51 5.94 15.47
N VAL A 107 6.77 6.65 14.37
CA VAL A 107 6.82 8.11 14.34
C VAL A 107 5.46 8.72 14.68
N GLY A 108 4.38 8.26 14.03
CA GLY A 108 3.03 8.75 14.32
C GLY A 108 2.59 8.45 15.76
N GLY A 109 2.80 7.22 16.23
CA GLY A 109 2.43 6.81 17.58
C GLY A 109 3.20 7.55 18.67
N LEU A 110 4.51 7.77 18.48
CA LEU A 110 5.34 8.56 19.40
C LEU A 110 5.03 10.06 19.36
N ALA A 111 4.49 10.57 18.25
CA ALA A 111 4.11 11.98 18.16
C ALA A 111 2.90 12.32 19.06
N LEU A 112 1.99 11.37 19.30
CA LEU A 112 0.80 11.57 20.13
C LEU A 112 1.11 12.00 21.58
N PRO A 113 1.95 11.28 22.37
CA PRO A 113 2.32 11.73 23.72
C PRO A 113 3.15 13.03 23.71
N LEU A 114 3.71 13.43 22.57
CA LEU A 114 4.43 14.69 22.39
C LEU A 114 3.51 15.86 22.00
N GLY A 115 2.19 15.65 22.00
CA GLY A 115 1.18 16.69 21.73
C GLY A 115 0.69 16.75 20.28
N ALA A 116 1.01 15.76 19.45
CA ALA A 116 0.43 15.69 18.11
C ALA A 116 -1.08 15.43 18.15
N THR A 117 -1.79 16.05 17.23
CA THR A 117 -3.23 15.89 17.05
C THR A 117 -3.56 14.57 16.36
N LEU A 118 -4.82 14.15 16.49
CA LEU A 118 -5.33 12.97 15.78
C LEU A 118 -5.24 13.13 14.25
N GLN A 119 -5.46 14.33 13.71
CA GLN A 119 -5.31 14.58 12.27
C GLN A 119 -3.85 14.39 11.81
N GLN A 120 -2.87 14.84 12.60
CA GLN A 120 -1.46 14.60 12.30
C GLN A 120 -1.11 13.11 12.33
N TYR A 121 -1.69 12.35 13.25
CA TYR A 121 -1.55 10.89 13.27
C TYR A 121 -2.12 10.24 11.99
N PHE A 122 -3.29 10.68 11.52
CA PHE A 122 -3.84 10.23 10.24
C PHE A 122 -2.98 10.64 9.04
N ALA A 123 -2.36 11.82 9.07
CA ALA A 123 -1.40 12.27 8.06
C ALA A 123 -0.20 11.31 7.96
N PHE A 124 0.34 10.84 9.10
CA PHE A 124 1.37 9.80 9.10
C PHE A 124 0.88 8.50 8.47
N GLY A 125 -0.39 8.15 8.64
CA GLY A 125 -1.02 7.01 7.99
C GLY A 125 -1.03 7.12 6.47
N GLY A 126 -1.50 8.26 5.93
CA GLY A 126 -1.48 8.56 4.50
C GLY A 126 -0.06 8.55 3.92
N LEU A 127 0.89 9.21 4.61
CA LEU A 127 2.30 9.22 4.24
C LEU A 127 2.91 7.81 4.24
N ALA A 128 2.58 6.98 5.23
CA ALA A 128 3.06 5.61 5.30
C ALA A 128 2.55 4.76 4.13
N MET A 129 1.29 4.94 3.70
CA MET A 129 0.75 4.28 2.51
C MET A 129 1.48 4.73 1.24
N LEU A 130 1.68 6.04 1.07
CA LEU A 130 2.41 6.64 -0.05
C LEU A 130 3.84 6.08 -0.15
N VAL A 131 4.58 6.09 0.96
CA VAL A 131 5.95 5.56 1.04
C VAL A 131 5.97 4.07 0.71
N TYR A 132 5.06 3.28 1.29
CA TYR A 132 4.98 1.84 1.05
C TYR A 132 4.79 1.50 -0.43
N GLY A 133 3.75 2.07 -1.06
CA GLY A 133 3.42 1.80 -2.45
C GLY A 133 4.50 2.28 -3.41
N SER A 134 5.04 3.48 -3.19
CA SER A 134 6.07 4.07 -4.05
C SER A 134 7.40 3.30 -3.96
N PHE A 135 7.80 2.91 -2.74
CA PHE A 135 9.05 2.20 -2.52
C PHE A 135 9.03 0.81 -3.14
N ILE A 136 7.95 0.06 -2.97
CA ILE A 136 7.86 -1.28 -3.55
C ILE A 136 7.66 -1.24 -5.07
N LEU A 137 6.94 -0.25 -5.61
CA LEU A 137 6.89 0.01 -7.04
C LEU A 137 8.29 0.26 -7.61
N TRP A 138 9.07 1.13 -6.95
CA TRP A 138 10.46 1.39 -7.33
C TRP A 138 11.31 0.12 -7.28
N ALA A 139 11.20 -0.67 -6.21
CA ALA A 139 11.95 -1.91 -6.03
C ALA A 139 11.58 -2.97 -7.08
N VAL A 140 10.30 -3.10 -7.43
CA VAL A 140 9.82 -4.02 -8.48
C VAL A 140 10.21 -3.54 -9.87
N ALA A 141 10.09 -2.24 -10.13
CA ALA A 141 10.44 -1.65 -11.41
C ALA A 141 11.94 -1.73 -11.69
N ARG A 142 12.80 -1.57 -10.68
CA ARG A 142 14.27 -1.61 -10.84
C ARG A 142 14.92 -2.94 -10.44
N GLY A 143 14.18 -3.83 -9.80
CA GLY A 143 14.71 -5.12 -9.36
C GLY A 143 15.17 -5.96 -10.54
N ASP A 144 16.23 -6.73 -10.37
CA ASP A 144 16.57 -7.79 -11.30
C ASP A 144 15.63 -8.97 -11.07
N TRP A 145 14.82 -9.30 -12.06
CA TRP A 145 13.90 -10.44 -12.02
C TRP A 145 14.55 -11.72 -12.56
N GLY A 146 15.71 -11.62 -13.22
CA GLY A 146 16.35 -12.68 -14.00
C GLY A 146 17.44 -13.48 -13.30
N ARG A 147 17.83 -13.16 -12.06
CA ARG A 147 18.90 -13.91 -11.34
C ARG A 147 18.55 -14.31 -9.92
N GLY A 148 17.91 -15.46 -9.78
CA GLY A 148 17.63 -16.08 -8.48
C GLY A 148 17.38 -17.57 -8.63
N GLY A 149 18.46 -18.32 -8.91
CA GLY A 149 18.43 -19.79 -8.95
C GLY A 149 19.49 -20.50 -9.80
N ALA A 150 20.73 -20.01 -9.90
CA ALA A 150 21.87 -20.82 -10.30
C ALA A 150 23.16 -20.29 -9.63
N GLY A 151 23.74 -21.10 -8.74
CA GLY A 151 24.96 -20.84 -7.95
C GLY A 151 24.62 -20.36 -6.53
N ASN A 152 24.94 -21.07 -5.44
CA ASN A 152 25.95 -22.09 -5.18
C ASN A 152 25.44 -23.05 -4.08
#